data_AF-G0J6X8-F1
#
_entry.id   AF-G0J6X8-F1
#
_cell.length_a   1.000
_cell.length_b   1.000
_cell.length_c   1.000
_cell.angle_alpha   90.00
_cell.angle_beta   90.00
_cell.angle_gamma   90.00
#
_symmetry.space_group_name_H-M   'P 1'
#
loop_
_entity.id
_entity.type
_entity.pdbx_description
1 polymer ?
#
loop_
_entity_poly.entity_id
_entity_poly.type
_entity_poly.pdbx_seq_one_letter_code
_entity_poly.pdbx_strand_id
1 'polypeptide(L)' 'MNKEAKFSILKALKIGLLSKKEARILIRAKGIVKLDLSTNGNPDPICNILHKVPSMKKYFTNIISLGNGEI' A
#
# COMPACT_ATOMS: atom_id res chain seq x y z
N MET A 1 -2.34 -9.33 7.26
CA MET A 1 -1.73 -8.10 7.81
C MET A 1 -1.30 -8.32 9.24
N ASN A 2 -0.05 -7.98 9.59
CA ASN A 2 0.51 -8.16 10.92
C ASN A 2 -0.02 -7.11 11.93
N LYS A 3 -0.05 -7.42 13.22
CA LYS A 3 -0.52 -6.50 14.29
C LYS A 3 0.29 -5.19 14.31
N GLU A 4 1.61 -5.29 14.12
CA GLU A 4 2.52 -4.13 14.08
C GLU A 4 2.23 -3.16 12.92
N ALA A 5 1.86 -3.70 11.75
CA ALA A 5 1.51 -2.90 10.58
C ALA A 5 0.25 -2.06 10.87
N LYS A 6 -0.76 -2.68 11.49
CA LYS A 6 -1.99 -1.99 11.92
C LYS A 6 -1.67 -0.89 12.94
N PHE A 7 -0.80 -1.17 13.90
CA PHE A 7 -0.40 -0.19 14.91
C PHE A 7 0.37 0.99 14.30
N SER A 8 1.26 0.72 13.35
CA SER A 8 2.00 1.75 12.61
C SER A 8 1.08 2.65 11.79
N ILE A 9 0.06 2.09 11.13
CA ILE A 9 -0.96 2.85 10.39
C ILE A 9 -1.75 3.75 11.35
N LEU A 10 -2.19 3.21 12.49
CA LEU A 10 -2.92 3.98 13.50
C LEU A 10 -2.06 5.08 14.12
N LYS A 11 -0.78 4.81 14.36
CA LYS A 11 0.17 5.81 14.86
C LYS A 11 0.35 6.95 13.86
N ALA A 12 0.55 6.64 12.58
CA ALA A 12 0.66 7.63 11.51
C ALA A 12 -0.63 8.46 11.30
N LEU A 13 -1.80 7.84 11.48
CA LEU A 13 -3.08 8.55 11.49
C LEU A 13 -3.18 9.52 12.68
N LYS A 14 -2.75 9.10 13.88
CA LYS A 14 -2.81 9.93 15.09
C LYS A 14 -1.91 11.17 15.00
N ILE A 15 -0.76 11.06 14.35
CA ILE A 15 0.19 12.17 14.16
C ILE A 15 -0.08 13.01 12.91
N GLY A 16 -1.13 12.70 12.13
CA GLY A 16 -1.53 13.49 10.96
C GLY A 16 -0.73 13.25 9.67
N LEU A 17 0.15 12.24 9.62
CA LEU A 17 0.89 11.88 8.40
C LEU A 17 -0.01 11.22 7.33
N LEU A 18 -1.13 10.65 7.76
CA LEU A 18 -2.11 10.00 6.89
C LEU A 18 -3.51 10.54 7.14
N SER A 19 -4.27 10.72 6.08
CA SER A 19 -5.71 10.97 6.16
C SER A 19 -6.48 9.70 6.50
N LYS A 20 -7.71 9.83 7.02
CA LYS A 20 -8.61 8.70 7.28
C LYS A 20 -8.84 7.83 6.04
N LYS A 21 -8.87 8.44 4.84
CA LYS A 21 -9.04 7.73 3.56
C LYS A 21 -7.81 6.87 3.25
N GLU A 22 -6.61 7.41 3.41
CA GLU A 22 -5.35 6.69 3.16
C GLU A 22 -5.14 5.53 4.16
N ALA A 23 -5.40 5.78 5.45
CA ALA A 23 -5.33 4.71 6.46
C ALA A 23 -6.30 3.56 6.15
N ARG A 24 -7.50 3.86 5.66
CA ARG A 24 -8.49 2.85 5.24
C ARG A 24 -8.00 2.05 4.03
N ILE A 25 -7.37 2.70 3.05
CA ILE A 25 -6.77 2.03 1.88
C ILE A 25 -5.68 1.05 2.33
N LEU A 26 -4.75 1.50 3.19
CA LEU A 26 -3.68 0.64 3.71
C LEU A 26 -4.20 -0.57 4.51
N ILE A 27 -5.25 -0.39 5.31
CA ILE A 27 -5.86 -1.50 6.06
C ILE A 27 -6.53 -2.49 5.10
N ARG A 28 -7.24 -2.00 4.07
CA ARG A 28 -7.89 -2.84 3.05
C ARG A 28 -6.90 -3.62 2.20
N ALA A 29 -5.73 -3.04 1.94
CA ALA A 29 -4.63 -3.68 1.22
C ALA A 29 -4.08 -4.92 1.93
N LYS A 30 -4.34 -5.06 3.25
CA LYS A 30 -3.88 -6.19 4.07
C LYS A 30 -2.36 -6.43 4.06
N GLY A 31 -1.56 -5.43 3.69
CA GLY A 31 -0.11 -5.53 3.52
C GLY A 31 0.33 -5.97 2.13
N ILE A 32 -0.53 -5.84 1.11
CA ILE A 32 -0.23 -6.19 -0.28
C ILE A 32 -0.27 -4.91 -1.12
N VAL A 33 0.76 -4.68 -1.91
CA VAL A 33 0.78 -3.67 -2.98
C VAL A 33 0.66 -4.42 -4.29
N LYS A 34 -0.40 -4.18 -5.06
CA LYS A 34 -0.58 -4.85 -6.36
C LYS A 34 -0.03 -3.97 -7.45
N LEU A 35 1.09 -4.37 -8.03
CA LEU A 35 1.65 -3.72 -9.21
C LEU A 35 1.18 -4.51 -10.43
N ASP A 36 0.17 -3.98 -11.12
CA ASP A 36 -0.25 -4.50 -12.41
C ASP A 36 0.56 -3.80 -13.50
N LEU A 37 1.39 -4.57 -14.21
CA LEU A 37 2.21 -4.07 -15.30
C LEU A 37 1.48 -4.11 -16.65
N SER A 38 0.28 -4.69 -16.72
CA SER A 38 -0.51 -4.76 -17.96
C SER A 38 -1.35 -3.52 -18.25
N THR A 39 -1.72 -2.77 -17.20
CA THR A 39 -2.51 -1.54 -17.31
C THR A 39 -1.61 -0.30 -17.27
N ASN A 40 -0.89 -0.03 -18.36
CA ASN A 40 -0.13 1.22 -18.60
C ASN A 40 0.69 1.75 -17.39
N GLY A 41 1.20 0.85 -16.55
CA GLY A 41 2.08 1.18 -15.43
C GLY A 41 1.48 2.13 -14.37
N ASN A 42 0.16 2.20 -14.20
CA ASN A 42 -0.42 3.04 -13.13
C ASN A 42 -0.07 2.45 -11.75
N PRO A 43 0.79 3.10 -10.96
CA PRO A 43 1.19 2.56 -9.67
C PRO A 43 -0.02 2.52 -8.73
N ASP A 44 -0.15 1.43 -7.98
CA ASP A 44 -1.17 1.27 -6.95
C ASP A 44 -1.22 2.53 -6.06
N PRO A 45 -2.40 3.10 -5.76
CA PRO A 45 -2.51 4.25 -4.85
C PRO A 45 -1.82 4.02 -3.49
N ILE A 46 -1.61 2.76 -3.09
CA ILE A 46 -0.82 2.39 -1.91
C ILE A 46 0.64 2.86 -2.02
N CYS A 47 1.27 2.81 -3.19
CA CYS A 47 2.66 3.26 -3.40
C CYS A 47 2.84 4.73 -3.00
N ASN A 48 1.91 5.59 -3.43
CA ASN A 48 1.93 7.02 -3.10
C ASN A 48 1.79 7.26 -1.59
N ILE A 49 0.97 6.45 -0.92
CA ILE A 49 0.78 6.52 0.53
C ILE A 49 2.03 6.03 1.27
N LEU A 50 2.65 4.94 0.81
CA LEU A 50 3.89 4.41 1.38
C LEU A 50 5.10 5.32 1.15
N HIS A 51 5.07 6.19 0.14
CA HIS A 51 6.08 7.24 -0.04
C HIS A 51 6.01 8.32 1.05
N LYS A 52 4.82 8.64 1.55
CA LYS A 52 4.65 9.58 2.68
C LYS A 52 5.13 9.00 4.01
N VAL A 53 5.07 7.67 4.15
CA VAL A 53 5.50 6.99 5.39
C VAL A 53 6.42 5.80 5.07
N PRO A 54 7.70 6.05 4.77
CA PRO A 54 8.65 5.02 4.32
C PRO A 54 8.84 3.88 5.32
N SER A 55 8.71 4.16 6.61
CA SER A 55 8.80 3.17 7.70
C SER A 55 7.75 2.06 7.61
N MET A 56 6.66 2.27 6.85
CA MET A 56 5.64 1.26 6.62
C MET A 56 5.97 0.31 5.47
N LYS A 57 6.88 0.67 4.54
CA LYS A 57 7.20 -0.16 3.37
C LYS A 57 7.56 -1.60 3.75
N LYS A 58 8.25 -1.80 4.88
CA LYS A 58 8.62 -3.14 5.40
C LYS A 58 7.43 -4.04 5.74
N TYR A 59 6.25 -3.49 5.95
CA TYR A 59 5.04 -4.24 6.27
C TYR A 59 4.19 -4.59 5.05
N PHE A 60 4.63 -4.17 3.85
CA PHE A 60 3.91 -4.33 2.61
C PHE A 60 4.73 -5.16 1.62
N THR A 61 4.11 -6.19 1.08
CA THR A 61 4.70 -7.05 0.04
C THR A 61 4.19 -6.59 -1.32
N ASN A 62 5.12 -6.36 -2.24
CA ASN A 62 4.78 -6.07 -3.63
C ASN A 62 4.44 -7.39 -4.34
N ILE A 63 3.23 -7.47 -4.88
CA ILE A 63 2.83 -8.54 -5.79
C ILE A 63 2.78 -7.92 -7.18
N ILE A 64 3.68 -8.38 -8.05
CA ILE A 64 3.72 -7.96 -9.45
C ILE A 64 2.85 -8.93 -10.23
N SER A 65 1.80 -8.41 -10.86
CA SER A 65 1.02 -9.15 -11.85
C SER A 65 1.51 -8.71 -13.22
N LEU A 66 2.21 -9.62 -13.89
CA LEU A 66 2.41 -9.55 -15.33
C LEU A 66 1.06 -9.99 -15.90
N GLY A 67 0.20 -9.04 -16.30
CA GLY A 67 -1.09 -9.42 -16.88
C GLY A 67 -0.87 -10.42 -18.01
N ASN A 68 -1.76 -11.40 -18.10
CA ASN A 68 -1.70 -12.42 -19.14
C ASN A 68 -1.54 -11.71 -20.48
N GLY A 69 -0.41 -11.94 -21.15
CA GLY A 69 -0.24 -11.52 -22.53
C GLY A 69 -1.37 -12.16 -23.32
N GLU A 70 -2.37 -11.38 -23.69
CA GLU A 70 -3.07 -11.64 -24.93
C GLU A 70 -2.02 -11.38 -26.02
N ILE A 71 -1.35 -12.47 -26.41
CA ILE A 71 -0.56 -12.56 -27.64
C ILE A 71 -1.53 -12.64 -28.81
#